data_AF-A0A4Y2WGL0-F1
#
_entry.id   AF-A0A4Y2WGL0-F1
#
_cell.length_a   1.000
_cell.length_b   1.000
_cell.length_c   1.000
_cell.angle_alpha   90.00
_cell.angle_beta   90.00
_cell.angle_gamma   90.00
#
_symmetry.space_group_name_H-M   'P 1'
#
loop_
_entity.id
_entity.type
_entity.pdbx_description
1 polymer ?
#
loop_
_entity_poly.entity_id
_entity_poly.type
_entity_poly.pdbx_seq_one_letter_code
_entity_poly.pdbx_strand_id
1 'polypeptide(L)'
;KLVAFYTEREREDRALRRKMLIASKKRLLAVHAMFVKNIAYKTPVPSLDELKRRIVTAIQNATPEMLENTWREIEFRLDVLRATKGSHVQIH
;
A
#
# COMPACT_ATOMS: atom_id res chain seq x y z
N LYS A 1 28.69 25.63 1.80
CA LYS A 1 27.27 25.97 1.52
C LYS A 1 26.63 24.99 0.53
N LEU A 2 27.24 24.70 -0.63
CA LEU A 2 26.73 23.69 -1.59
C LEU A 2 26.65 22.26 -1.01
N VAL A 3 27.71 21.76 -0.35
CA VAL A 3 27.73 20.39 0.23
C VAL A 3 26.61 20.17 1.25
N ALA A 4 26.29 21.18 2.06
CA ALA A 4 25.18 21.12 3.02
C ALA A 4 23.82 21.03 2.30
N PHE A 5 23.63 21.78 1.21
CA PHE A 5 22.41 21.75 0.41
C PHE A 5 22.21 20.40 -0.31
N TYR A 6 23.28 19.81 -0.86
CA TYR A 6 23.22 18.48 -1.49
C TYR A 6 22.88 17.39 -0.47
N THR A 7 23.50 17.43 0.71
CA THR A 7 23.24 16.45 1.77
C THR A 7 21.83 16.57 2.37
N GLU A 8 21.26 17.78 2.41
CA GLU A 8 19.89 18.02 2.85
C GLU A 8 18.86 17.47 1.84
N ARG A 9 19.06 17.71 0.53
CA ARG A 9 18.22 17.11 -0.52
C ARG A 9 18.24 15.58 -0.51
N GLU A 10 19.39 14.95 -0.28
CA GLU A 10 19.49 13.49 -0.17
C GLU A 10 18.80 12.93 1.07
N ARG A 11 18.76 13.70 2.17
CA ARG A 11 18.00 13.32 3.37
C ARG A 11 16.51 13.42 3.11
N GLU A 12 16.05 14.47 2.45
CA GLU A 12 14.65 14.65 2.06
C GLU A 12 14.18 13.55 1.13
N ASP A 13 14.97 13.18 0.11
CA ASP A 13 14.64 12.08 -0.79
C ASP A 13 14.55 10.74 -0.04
N ARG A 14 15.47 10.45 0.89
CA ARG A 14 15.38 9.26 1.76
C ARG A 14 14.17 9.30 2.69
N ALA A 15 13.85 10.46 3.26
CA ALA A 15 12.69 10.63 4.13
C ALA A 15 11.39 10.45 3.35
N LEU A 16 11.31 10.97 2.12
CA LEU A 16 10.19 10.78 1.21
C LEU A 16 10.03 9.30 0.85
N ARG A 17 11.11 8.62 0.45
CA ARG A 17 11.10 7.17 0.16
C ARG A 17 10.62 6.35 1.36
N ARG A 18 11.06 6.68 2.57
CA ARG A 18 10.63 6.00 3.81
C ARG A 18 9.15 6.25 4.13
N LYS A 19 8.70 7.51 4.12
CA LYS A 19 7.29 7.88 4.33
C LYS A 19 6.39 7.20 3.31
N MET A 20 6.87 7.10 2.07
CA MET A 20 6.14 6.46 0.99
C MET A 20 6.09 4.94 1.15
N LEU A 21 7.20 4.28 1.48
CA LEU A 21 7.20 2.84 1.77
C LEU A 21 6.20 2.51 2.88
N ILE A 22 6.13 3.35 3.93
CA ILE A 22 5.16 3.20 5.01
C ILE A 22 3.73 3.40 4.51
N ALA A 23 3.46 4.45 3.73
CA ALA A 23 2.14 4.72 3.17
C ALA A 23 1.67 3.63 2.19
N SER A 24 2.56 3.14 1.35
CA SER A 24 2.35 2.05 0.40
C SER A 24 2.10 0.72 1.11
N LYS A 25 2.91 0.40 2.12
CA LYS A 25 2.68 -0.78 2.97
C LYS A 25 1.33 -0.68 3.70
N LYS A 26 0.97 0.50 4.21
CA LYS A 26 -0.34 0.74 4.85
C LYS A 26 -1.50 0.58 3.88
N ARG A 27 -1.35 1.03 2.63
CA ARG A 27 -2.38 0.91 1.59
C ARG A 27 -2.52 -0.54 1.10
N LEU A 28 -1.41 -1.25 0.89
CA LEU A 28 -1.41 -2.69 0.59
C LEU A 28 -2.07 -3.51 1.70
N LEU A 29 -1.77 -3.18 2.97
CA LEU A 29 -2.44 -3.79 4.12
C LEU A 29 -3.94 -3.49 4.12
N ALA A 30 -4.36 -2.27 3.77
CA ALA A 30 -5.78 -1.90 3.70
C ALA A 30 -6.52 -2.65 2.58
N VAL A 31 -5.94 -2.75 1.38
CA VAL A 31 -6.54 -3.48 0.24
C VAL A 31 -6.67 -4.98 0.56
N HIS A 32 -5.62 -5.60 1.09
CA HIS A 32 -5.70 -7.01 1.52
C HIS A 32 -6.66 -7.23 2.67
N ALA A 33 -6.63 -6.37 3.70
CA ALA A 33 -7.54 -6.49 4.83
C ALA A 33 -9.00 -6.36 4.38
N MET A 34 -9.29 -5.46 3.42
CA MET A 34 -10.62 -5.31 2.83
C MET A 34 -11.03 -6.55 2.04
N PHE A 35 -10.14 -7.10 1.21
CA PHE A 35 -10.40 -8.34 0.47
C PHE A 35 -10.67 -9.53 1.39
N VAL A 36 -9.80 -9.75 2.38
CA VAL A 36 -9.94 -10.82 3.38
C VAL A 36 -11.23 -10.66 4.17
N LYS A 37 -11.55 -9.44 4.61
CA LYS A 37 -12.81 -9.15 5.33
C LYS A 37 -14.02 -9.47 4.47
N ASN A 38 -14.02 -9.08 3.19
CA ASN A 38 -15.12 -9.33 2.27
C ASN A 38 -15.38 -10.83 2.07
N ILE A 39 -14.33 -11.65 2.01
CA ILE A 39 -14.46 -13.11 1.89
C ILE A 39 -14.83 -13.77 3.23
N ALA A 40 -14.17 -13.37 4.31
CA ALA A 40 -14.35 -13.93 5.64
C ALA A 40 -15.73 -13.64 6.24
N TYR A 41 -16.39 -12.56 5.82
CA TYR A 41 -17.71 -12.16 6.34
C TYR A 41 -18.80 -12.09 5.27
N LYS A 42 -18.55 -12.60 4.04
CA LYS A 42 -19.55 -12.70 2.96
C LYS A 42 -20.88 -13.36 3.37
N THR A 43 -20.82 -14.24 4.37
CA THR A 43 -21.92 -15.05 4.89
C THR A 43 -21.78 -15.16 6.40
N PRO A 44 -22.87 -15.41 7.16
CA PRO A 44 -22.78 -15.64 8.60
C PRO A 44 -21.75 -16.72 8.93
N VAL A 45 -20.95 -16.47 9.97
CA VAL A 45 -19.84 -17.35 10.37
C VAL A 45 -20.28 -18.18 11.58
N PRO A 46 -20.47 -19.50 11.45
CA PRO A 46 -21.03 -20.34 12.50
C PRO A 46 -20.03 -20.71 13.60
N SER A 47 -18.72 -20.60 13.36
CA SER A 47 -17.68 -20.94 14.35
C SER A 47 -16.36 -20.22 14.08
N LEU A 48 -15.50 -20.19 15.10
CA LEU A 48 -14.14 -19.64 14.97
C LEU A 48 -13.28 -20.42 13.98
N ASP A 49 -13.46 -21.74 13.89
CA ASP A 49 -12.71 -22.57 12.93
C ASP A 49 -13.13 -22.29 11.49
N GLU A 50 -14.40 -22.02 11.26
CA GLU A 50 -14.89 -21.56 9.96
C GLU A 50 -14.30 -20.18 9.60
N LEU A 51 -14.23 -19.26 10.57
CA LEU A 51 -13.58 -17.97 10.36
C LEU A 51 -12.12 -18.13 9.93
N LYS A 52 -11.35 -18.96 10.67
CA LYS A 52 -9.94 -19.23 10.36
C LYS A 52 -9.77 -19.81 8.97
N ARG A 53 -10.59 -20.79 8.58
CA ARG A 53 -10.57 -21.39 7.23
C ARG A 53 -10.83 -20.34 6.16
N ARG A 54 -11.87 -19.51 6.32
CA ARG A 54 -12.22 -18.48 5.34
C ARG A 54 -11.14 -17.42 5.20
N ILE A 55 -10.46 -17.04 6.28
CA ILE A 55 -9.31 -16.12 6.23
C ILE A 55 -8.16 -16.75 5.42
N VAL A 56 -7.81 -18.01 5.68
CA VAL A 56 -6.76 -18.72 4.94
C VAL A 56 -7.12 -18.82 3.46
N THR A 57 -8.34 -19.23 3.13
CA THR A 57 -8.83 -19.30 1.75
C THR A 57 -8.82 -17.93 1.08
N ALA A 58 -9.21 -16.86 1.78
CA ALA A 58 -9.14 -15.51 1.25
C ALA A 58 -7.71 -15.08 0.92
N ILE A 59 -6.74 -15.39 1.79
CA ILE A 59 -5.33 -15.09 1.54
C ILE A 59 -4.83 -15.87 0.32
N GLN A 60 -5.18 -17.16 0.20
CA GLN A 60 -4.79 -18.00 -0.93
C GLN A 60 -5.42 -17.57 -2.26
N ASN A 61 -6.64 -17.00 -2.22
CA ASN A 61 -7.35 -16.51 -3.40
C ASN A 61 -6.93 -15.11 -3.83
N ALA A 62 -6.04 -14.43 -3.10
CA ALA A 62 -5.47 -13.18 -3.55
C ALA A 62 -4.64 -13.44 -4.82
N THR A 63 -5.05 -12.86 -5.95
CA THR A 63 -4.41 -13.12 -7.23
C THR A 63 -3.11 -12.30 -7.37
N PRO A 64 -2.11 -12.79 -8.14
CA PRO A 64 -0.94 -12.01 -8.49
C PRO A 64 -1.30 -10.66 -9.14
N GLU A 65 -2.37 -10.62 -9.93
CA GLU A 65 -2.88 -9.40 -10.56
C GLU A 65 -3.31 -8.34 -9.53
N MET A 66 -3.96 -8.73 -8.43
CA MET A 66 -4.31 -7.79 -7.35
C MET A 66 -3.06 -7.17 -6.71
N LEU A 67 -2.00 -7.96 -6.55
CA LEU A 67 -0.71 -7.48 -6.04
C LEU A 67 -0.06 -6.51 -7.03
N GLU A 68 -0.05 -6.88 -8.31
CA GLU A 68 0.56 -6.11 -9.38
C GLU A 68 -0.15 -4.78 -9.62
N ASN A 69 -1.48 -4.77 -9.61
CA ASN A 69 -2.28 -3.55 -9.71
C ASN A 69 -2.04 -2.61 -8.52
N THR A 70 -1.95 -3.16 -7.30
CA THR A 70 -1.61 -2.38 -6.12
C THR A 70 -0.19 -1.79 -6.23
N TRP A 71 0.75 -2.56 -6.78
CA TRP A 71 2.11 -2.12 -7.02
C TRP A 71 2.18 -0.98 -8.06
N ARG A 72 1.48 -1.12 -9.20
CA ARG A 72 1.39 -0.07 -10.23
C ARG A 72 0.78 1.22 -9.69
N GLU A 73 -0.24 1.14 -8.84
CA GLU A 73 -0.82 2.34 -8.23
C GLU A 73 0.18 3.07 -7.33
N ILE A 74 1.02 2.32 -6.61
CA ILE A 74 2.10 2.89 -5.79
C ILE A 74 3.14 3.59 -6.67
N GLU A 75 3.56 2.96 -7.77
CA GLU A 75 4.51 3.53 -8.73
C GLU A 75 3.95 4.80 -9.39
N PHE A 76 2.69 4.77 -9.82
CA PHE A 76 2.03 5.95 -10.38
C PHE A 76 2.02 7.12 -9.39
N ARG A 77 1.70 6.88 -8.12
CA ARG A 77 1.73 7.93 -7.09
C ARG A 77 3.15 8.40 -6.80
N LEU A 78 4.17 7.55 -6.94
CA LEU A 78 5.58 7.94 -6.83
C LEU A 78 5.94 8.95 -7.92
N ASP A 79 5.54 8.65 -9.15
CA ASP A 79 5.83 9.50 -10.30
C ASP A 79 5.11 10.84 -10.20
N VAL A 80 3.86 10.86 -9.76
CA VAL A 80 3.12 12.11 -9.47
C VAL A 80 3.80 12.92 -8.38
N LEU A 81 4.23 12.31 -7.27
CA LEU A 81 4.93 13.02 -6.20
C LEU A 81 6.27 13.60 -6.66
N ARG A 82 7.03 12.87 -7.48
CA ARG A 82 8.28 13.34 -8.08
C ARG A 82 8.04 14.51 -9.02
N ALA A 83 7.05 14.40 -9.91
CA ALA A 83 6.69 15.45 -10.87
C ALA A 83 6.25 16.74 -10.16
N THR A 84 5.59 16.61 -9.00
CA THR A 84 5.05 17.74 -8.23
C THR A 84 5.97 18.24 -7.12
N LYS A 85 7.22 17.77 -7.07
CA LYS A 85 8.22 18.12 -6.03
C LYS A 85 7.70 17.94 -4.60
N GLY A 86 6.84 16.95 -4.37
CA GLY A 86 6.24 16.70 -3.06
C GLY A 86 5.10 17.65 -2.67
N SER A 87 4.60 18.48 -3.59
CA SER A 87 3.35 19.23 -3.40
C SER A 87 2.20 18.24 -3.25
N HIS A 88 1.23 18.54 -2.37
CA HIS A 88 0.12 17.62 -2.14
C HIS A 88 -0.81 17.59 -3.36
N VAL A 89 -0.83 16.47 -4.07
CA VAL A 89 -1.72 16.25 -5.21
C VAL A 89 -2.76 15.21 -4.83
N GLN A 90 -4.01 15.62 -4.84
CA GLN A 90 -5.15 14.72 -4.71
C GLN A 90 -5.51 14.22 -6.11
N ILE A 91 -5.34 12.92 -6.34
CA ILE A 91 -5.74 12.27 -7.59
C ILE A 91 -7.17 11.76 -7.35
N HIS A 92 -8.13 12.23 -8.15
CA HIS A 92 -9.53 11.79 -8.13
C HIS A 92 -9.70 10.44 -8.82
#